data_AF-A0AAE0WNP8-F1
#
_entry.id   AF-A0AAE0WNP8-F1
#
_cell.length_a   1.000
_cell.length_b   1.000
_cell.length_c   1.000
_cell.angle_alpha   90.00
_cell.angle_beta   90.00
_cell.angle_gamma   90.00
#
_symmetry.space_group_name_H-M   'P 1'
#
loop_
_entity.id
_entity.type
_entity.pdbx_description
1 polymer ?
#
loop_
_entity_poly.entity_id
_entity_poly.type
_entity_poly.pdbx_seq_one_letter_code
_entity_poly.pdbx_strand_id
1 'polypeptide(L)'
;MNASFQLREFMHESIEKMRANEPGCLQFQVLEEAEEGEDGSKELRMVLVELYESREALDFHRRQRNYAKVFQTIQEEGLMKAMPDMIVLKGTGGFRDMQ
;
A
#
# COMPACT_ATOMS: atom_id res chain seq x y z
N MET A 1 -21.94 -4.31 5.64
CA MET A 1 -21.10 -4.03 4.46
C MET A 1 -19.95 -5.02 4.47
N ASN A 2 -19.41 -5.40 3.30
CA ASN A 2 -18.32 -6.36 3.19
C ASN A 2 -17.00 -5.67 3.54
N ALA A 3 -16.27 -6.16 4.56
CA ALA A 3 -14.99 -5.59 5.01
C ALA A 3 -13.97 -5.49 3.87
N SER A 4 -13.94 -6.47 2.96
CA SER A 4 -13.08 -6.46 1.77
C SER A 4 -13.37 -5.29 0.83
N PHE A 5 -14.64 -4.90 0.70
CA PHE A 5 -15.02 -3.73 -0.11
C PHE A 5 -14.57 -2.43 0.57
N GLN A 6 -14.76 -2.32 1.89
CA GLN A 6 -14.34 -1.15 2.67
C GLN A 6 -12.81 -0.97 2.67
N LEU A 7 -12.06 -2.07 2.84
CA LEU A 7 -10.60 -2.07 2.77
C LEU A 7 -10.11 -1.56 1.41
N ARG A 8 -10.68 -2.09 0.31
CA ARG A 8 -10.34 -1.66 -1.05
C ARG A 8 -10.53 -0.15 -1.21
N GLU A 9 -11.74 0.35 -0.97
CA GLU A 9 -12.04 1.78 -1.15
C GLU A 9 -11.12 2.66 -0.29
N PHE A 10 -10.93 2.29 0.97
CA PHE A 10 -10.05 3.02 1.89
C PHE A 10 -8.59 3.07 1.42
N MET A 11 -8.07 1.94 0.94
CA MET A 11 -6.69 1.86 0.46
C MET A 11 -6.49 2.68 -0.83
N HIS A 12 -7.42 2.59 -1.78
CA HIS A 12 -7.35 3.36 -3.03
C HIS A 12 -7.39 4.88 -2.76
N GLU A 13 -8.30 5.35 -1.90
CA GLU A 13 -8.35 6.77 -1.54
C GLU A 13 -7.07 7.25 -0.83
N SER A 14 -6.52 6.42 0.06
CA SER A 14 -5.31 6.75 0.80
C SER A 14 -4.10 6.85 -0.11
N ILE A 15 -4.00 5.96 -1.10
CA ILE A 15 -2.90 5.91 -2.06
C ILE A 15 -2.95 7.09 -3.02
N GLU A 16 -4.11 7.47 -3.54
CA GLU A 16 -4.24 8.64 -4.41
C GLU A 16 -3.79 9.92 -3.69
N LYS A 17 -4.11 10.05 -2.38
CA LYS A 17 -3.60 11.15 -1.56
C LYS A 17 -2.09 11.10 -1.36
N MET A 18 -1.50 9.92 -1.18
CA MET A 18 -0.04 9.77 -1.03
C MET A 18 0.69 10.13 -2.33
N ARG A 19 0.24 9.60 -3.48
CA ARG A 19 0.84 9.87 -4.80
C ARG A 19 0.83 11.36 -5.15
N ALA A 20 -0.24 12.08 -4.82
CA ALA A 20 -0.33 13.51 -5.08
C ALA A 20 0.65 14.36 -4.27
N ASN A 21 1.18 13.85 -3.14
CA ASN A 21 1.99 14.62 -2.19
C ASN A 21 3.43 14.12 -2.04
N GLU A 22 3.83 13.07 -2.78
CA GLU A 22 5.13 12.42 -2.64
C GLU A 22 5.88 12.44 -3.98
N PRO A 23 6.53 13.56 -4.35
CA PRO A 23 7.23 13.67 -5.64
C PRO A 23 8.37 12.67 -5.82
N GLY A 24 8.94 12.15 -4.72
CA GLY A 24 9.95 11.09 -4.74
C GLY A 24 9.39 9.66 -4.86
N CYS A 25 8.06 9.49 -4.96
CA CYS A 25 7.43 8.21 -5.23
C CYS A 25 7.38 7.96 -6.74
N LEU A 26 8.21 7.04 -7.23
CA LEU A 26 8.33 6.68 -8.64
C LEU A 26 7.25 5.68 -9.08
N GLN A 27 6.85 4.79 -8.19
CA GLN A 27 5.79 3.80 -8.44
C GLN A 27 4.99 3.58 -7.16
N PHE A 28 3.67 3.51 -7.31
CA PHE A 28 2.77 3.06 -6.26
C PHE A 28 1.71 2.21 -6.94
N GLN A 29 1.81 0.89 -6.82
CA GLN A 29 0.93 -0.07 -7.48
C GLN A 29 0.22 -0.92 -6.42
N VAL A 30 -1.08 -1.13 -6.64
CA VAL A 30 -1.90 -2.04 -5.86
C VAL A 30 -2.15 -3.28 -6.69
N LEU A 31 -1.77 -4.45 -6.17
CA LEU A 31 -2.14 -5.75 -6.71
C LEU A 31 -3.21 -6.34 -5.79
N GLU A 32 -4.27 -6.86 -6.38
CA GLU A 32 -5.39 -7.44 -5.65
C GLU A 32 -5.68 -8.85 -6.14
N GLU A 33 -5.92 -9.75 -5.19
CA GLU A 33 -6.32 -11.12 -5.45
C GLU A 33 -7.51 -11.48 -4.55
N ALA A 34 -8.51 -12.12 -5.13
CA ALA A 34 -9.60 -12.72 -4.36
C ALA A 34 -9.18 -14.14 -4.00
N GLU A 35 -9.00 -14.40 -2.72
CA GLU A 35 -8.64 -15.70 -2.17
C GLU A 35 -9.89 -16.37 -1.57
N GLU A 36 -10.01 -17.69 -1.70
CA GLU A 36 -11.08 -18.45 -1.04
C GLU A 36 -10.60 -18.83 0.36
N GLY A 37 -11.29 -18.33 1.38
CA GLY A 37 -11.03 -18.66 2.78
C GLY A 37 -11.39 -20.10 3.10
N GLU A 38 -10.86 -20.61 4.22
CA GLU A 38 -11.11 -22.00 4.67
C GLU A 38 -12.61 -22.30 4.93
N ASP A 39 -13.40 -21.26 5.18
CA ASP A 39 -14.85 -21.31 5.39
C ASP A 39 -15.67 -21.08 4.10
N GLY A 40 -15.00 -21.01 2.94
CA GLY A 40 -15.61 -20.69 1.65
C GLY A 40 -15.95 -19.20 1.46
N SER A 41 -15.50 -18.33 2.37
CA SER A 41 -15.62 -16.88 2.19
C SER A 41 -14.65 -16.36 1.12
N LYS A 42 -14.96 -15.20 0.52
CA LYS A 42 -14.05 -14.52 -0.42
C LYS A 42 -13.26 -13.46 0.33
N GLU A 43 -11.97 -13.67 0.46
CA GLU A 43 -11.03 -12.78 1.12
C GLU A 43 -10.30 -11.92 0.09
N LEU A 44 -10.01 -10.67 0.45
CA LEU A 44 -9.22 -9.79 -0.39
C LEU A 44 -7.78 -9.80 0.12
N ARG A 45 -6.86 -10.25 -0.73
CA ARG A 45 -5.43 -10.08 -0.54
C ARG A 45 -4.96 -8.87 -1.34
N MET A 46 -4.27 -7.95 -0.69
CA MET A 46 -3.68 -6.78 -1.33
C MET A 46 -2.16 -6.79 -1.17
N VAL A 47 -1.44 -6.44 -2.23
CA VAL A 47 0.01 -6.21 -2.20
C VAL A 47 0.28 -4.81 -2.73
N LEU A 48 0.98 -4.02 -1.93
CA LEU A 48 1.47 -2.70 -2.34
C LEU A 48 2.90 -2.84 -2.86
N VAL A 49 3.13 -2.36 -4.08
CA VAL A 49 4.45 -2.26 -4.67
C VAL A 49 4.81 -0.80 -4.82
N GLU A 50 5.73 -0.36 -3.99
CA GLU A 50 6.17 1.03 -3.89
C GLU A 50 7.64 1.14 -4.30
N LEU A 51 7.93 2.11 -5.18
CA LEU A 51 9.30 2.46 -5.56
C LEU A 51 9.53 3.93 -5.27
N TYR A 52 10.61 4.21 -4.54
CA TYR A 52 11.04 5.56 -4.20
C TYR A 52 12.38 5.87 -4.85
N GLU A 53 12.57 7.14 -5.23
CA GLU A 53 13.80 7.61 -5.88
C GLU A 53 15.03 7.46 -4.98
N SER A 54 14.83 7.50 -3.66
CA SER A 54 15.87 7.57 -2.66
C SER A 54 15.37 7.03 -1.32
N ARG A 55 16.31 6.78 -0.41
CA ARG A 55 15.96 6.38 0.96
C ARG A 55 15.29 7.52 1.71
N GLU A 56 15.71 8.75 1.43
CA GLU A 56 15.15 9.98 2.00
C GLU A 56 13.67 10.14 1.60
N ALA A 57 13.31 9.82 0.35
CA ALA A 57 11.92 9.83 -0.11
C ALA A 57 11.06 8.75 0.60
N LEU A 58 11.59 7.54 0.77
CA LEU A 58 10.91 6.49 1.55
C LEU A 58 10.74 6.89 3.02
N ASP A 59 11.77 7.46 3.63
CA ASP A 59 11.69 7.90 5.02
C ASP A 59 10.75 9.10 5.18
N PHE A 60 10.61 9.96 4.16
CA PHE A 60 9.62 11.02 4.11
C PHE A 60 8.19 10.43 4.06
N HIS A 61 7.93 9.48 3.16
CA HIS A 61 6.67 8.74 3.09
C HIS A 61 6.25 8.17 4.47
N ARG A 62 7.16 7.46 5.14
CA ARG A 62 6.90 6.86 6.46
C ARG A 62 6.66 7.85 7.59
N ARG A 63 7.18 9.06 7.47
CA ARG A 63 7.01 10.13 8.45
C ARG A 63 5.75 10.96 8.24
N GLN A 64 5.07 10.79 7.10
CA GLN A 64 3.80 11.45 6.84
C GLN A 64 2.79 11.06 7.91
N ARG A 65 2.10 12.05 8.49
CA ARG A 65 1.00 11.80 9.44
C ARG A 65 -0.08 10.89 8.86
N ASN A 66 -0.24 10.88 7.54
CA ASN A 66 -1.22 10.05 6.84
C ASN A 66 -0.80 8.58 6.80
N TYR A 67 0.50 8.27 6.78
CA TYR A 67 1.00 6.89 6.80
C TYR A 67 0.61 6.17 8.10
N ALA A 68 0.93 6.76 9.25
CA ALA A 68 0.56 6.17 10.55
C ALA A 68 -0.95 6.06 10.75
N LYS A 69 -1.72 7.04 10.24
CA LYS A 69 -3.18 7.04 10.31
C LYS A 69 -3.81 5.92 9.50
N VAL A 70 -3.25 5.56 8.33
CA VAL A 70 -3.76 4.45 7.51
C VAL A 70 -3.75 3.14 8.31
N PHE A 71 -2.61 2.80 8.94
CA PHE A 71 -2.53 1.60 9.77
C PHE A 71 -3.40 1.67 11.02
N GLN A 72 -3.49 2.84 11.64
CA GLN A 72 -4.37 3.04 12.79
C GLN A 72 -5.84 2.81 12.42
N THR A 73 -6.32 3.41 11.34
CA THR A 73 -7.72 3.26 10.87
C THR A 73 -8.02 1.80 10.54
N ILE A 74 -7.11 1.11 9.85
CA ILE A 74 -7.32 -0.31 9.53
C ILE A 74 -7.43 -1.15 10.80
N GLN A 75 -6.61 -0.87 11.82
CA GLN A 75 -6.66 -1.59 13.09
C GLN A 75 -7.96 -1.28 13.87
N GLU A 76 -8.35 -0.01 13.96
CA GLU A 76 -9.55 0.44 14.69
C GLU A 76 -10.84 -0.08 14.04
N GLU A 77 -10.90 -0.12 12.70
CA GLU A 77 -12.06 -0.58 11.95
C GLU A 77 -12.07 -2.10 11.72
N GLY A 78 -11.01 -2.81 12.11
CA GLY A 78 -10.91 -4.27 11.93
C GLY A 78 -10.94 -4.70 10.47
N LEU A 79 -10.41 -3.88 9.55
CA LEU A 79 -10.48 -4.12 8.10
C LEU A 79 -9.50 -5.20 7.61
N MET A 80 -8.53 -5.58 8.44
CA MET A 80 -7.55 -6.64 8.13
C MET A 80 -7.55 -7.72 9.21
N LYS A 81 -7.36 -8.98 8.77
CA LYS A 81 -7.15 -10.13 9.67
C LYS A 81 -5.80 -10.08 10.41
N ALA A 82 -4.80 -9.45 9.79
CA ALA A 82 -3.46 -9.27 10.34
C ALA A 82 -2.80 -8.03 9.73
N MET A 83 -1.77 -7.51 10.40
CA MET A 83 -0.93 -6.44 9.83
C MET A 83 -0.11 -6.96 8.64
N PRO A 84 0.18 -6.12 7.63
CA PRO A 84 0.93 -6.54 6.46
C PRO A 84 2.39 -6.83 6.80
N ASP A 85 2.93 -7.85 6.15
CA ASP A 85 4.36 -8.06 6.08
C ASP A 85 5.01 -6.97 5.21
N MET A 86 6.01 -6.29 5.76
CA MET A 86 6.75 -5.26 5.04
C MET A 86 8.15 -5.74 4.67
N ILE A 87 8.43 -5.81 3.37
CA ILE A 87 9.74 -6.16 2.84
C ILE A 87 10.33 -4.93 2.16
N VAL A 88 11.50 -4.46 2.63
CA VAL A 88 12.22 -3.35 2.02
C VAL A 88 13.38 -3.88 1.22
N LEU A 89 13.37 -3.64 -0.09
CA LEU A 89 14.43 -4.04 -1.00
C LEU A 89 15.21 -2.81 -1.48
N LYS A 90 16.53 -2.99 -1.70
CA LYS A 90 17.34 -2.00 -2.39
C LYS A 90 17.27 -2.27 -3.89
N GLY A 91 16.68 -1.36 -4.65
CA GLY A 91 16.72 -1.43 -6.12
C GLY A 91 18.16 -1.42 -6.62
N THR A 92 18.53 -2.42 -7.43
CA THR A 92 19.87 -2.54 -8.01
C THR A 92 19.76 -2.50 -9.54
N GLY A 93 19.66 -1.29 -10.09
CA GLY A 93 19.64 -1.05 -11.54
C GLY A 93 18.26 -0.73 -12.12
N GLY A 94 18.22 -0.64 -13.44
CA GLY A 94 17.10 -0.19 -14.26
C GLY A 94 17.62 0.37 -15.58
N PHE A 95 16.75 0.53 -16.57
CA PHE A 95 17.07 1.16 -17.85
C PHE A 95 16.43 2.55 -17.88
N ARG A 96 17.17 3.55 -18.36
CA ARG A 96 16.58 4.82 -18.78
C ARG A 96 16.36 4.73 -20.29
N ASP A 97 15.16 5.05 -20.74
CA ASP A 97 14.91 5.31 -22.14
C ASP A 97 15.80 6.48 -22.60
N MET A 98 16.34 6.39 -23.82
CA MET A 98 17.09 7.48 -24.44
C MET A 98 16.08 8.41 -25.13
N GLN A 99 15.41 9.26 -24.34
CA GLN A 99 14.79 10.47 -24.89
C GLN A 99 15.81 11.60 -24.96
#